data_AF-A0AAU7QGD2-F1
#
_entry.id   AF-A0AAU7QGD2-F1
#
_cell.length_a   1.000
_cell.length_b   1.000
_cell.length_c   1.000
_cell.angle_alpha   90.00
_cell.angle_beta   90.00
_cell.angle_gamma   90.00
#
_symmetry.space_group_name_H-M   'P 1'
#
loop_
_entity.id
_entity.type
_entity.pdbx_description
1 polymer ?
#
loop_
_entity_poly.entity_id
_entity_poly.type
_entity_poly.pdbx_seq_one_letter_code
_entity_poly.pdbx_strand_id
1 'polypeptide(L)'
;MALFKFTEAMLAGRSIDVYNRGEMRRDFTYIDDIVEAVIRLQNVLPAADSRWTVEQGSAATSSAPYCVYNIGNSQPVKLMDYIQTLEKVLGITALKKFNADATR
;
A
#
# COMPACT_ATOMS: atom_id res chain seq x y z
N MET A 1 0.24 9.58 5.58
CA MET A 1 0.82 8.23 5.38
C MET A 1 1.29 7.66 6.70
N ALA A 2 0.97 6.41 7.03
CA ALA A 2 1.37 5.78 8.31
C ALA A 2 2.90 5.68 8.48
N LEU A 3 3.64 5.51 7.38
CA LEU A 3 5.10 5.32 7.40
C LEU A 3 5.84 6.55 7.91
N PHE A 4 5.59 7.71 7.31
CA PHE A 4 6.16 8.96 7.78
C PHE A 4 5.76 9.29 9.22
N LYS A 5 4.54 8.90 9.65
CA LYS A 5 4.12 9.05 11.05
C LYS A 5 4.99 8.24 12.01
N PHE A 6 5.46 7.05 11.62
CA PHE A 6 6.36 6.26 12.47
C PHE A 6 7.73 6.92 12.59
N THR A 7 8.34 7.31 11.47
CA THR A 7 9.63 8.02 11.47
C THR A 7 9.55 9.30 12.30
N GLU A 8 8.50 10.12 12.08
CA GLU A 8 8.29 11.35 12.83
C GLU A 8 8.11 11.10 14.33
N ALA A 9 7.29 10.11 14.71
CA ALA A 9 7.10 9.76 16.11
C ALA A 9 8.40 9.27 16.75
N MET A 10 9.15 8.39 16.08
CA MET A 10 10.44 7.88 16.58
C MET A 10 11.46 9.01 16.80
N LEU A 11 11.60 9.91 15.82
CA LEU A 11 12.51 11.06 15.93
C LEU A 11 12.08 12.04 17.02
N ALA A 12 10.78 12.16 17.28
CA ALA A 12 10.24 13.00 18.35
C ALA A 12 10.12 12.30 19.71
N GLY A 13 10.60 11.05 19.85
CA GLY A 13 10.49 10.28 21.09
C GLY A 13 9.04 9.92 21.50
N ARG A 14 8.11 9.94 20.55
CA ARG A 14 6.70 9.59 20.76
C ARG A 14 6.45 8.12 20.45
N SER A 15 5.41 7.55 21.06
CA SER A 15 5.00 6.19 20.75
C SER A 15 4.33 6.07 19.38
N ILE A 16 4.47 4.90 18.77
CA ILE A 16 3.76 4.50 17.56
C ILE A 16 2.64 3.51 17.93
N ASP A 17 1.49 3.66 17.30
CA ASP A 17 0.36 2.74 17.47
C ASP A 17 0.53 1.53 16.55
N VAL A 18 0.52 0.34 17.15
CA VAL A 18 0.60 -0.94 16.44
C VAL A 18 -0.71 -1.71 16.65
N TYR A 19 -1.46 -1.91 15.57
CA TYR A 19 -2.74 -2.63 15.56
C TYR A 19 -2.55 -4.09 15.11
N ASN A 20 -3.59 -4.91 15.26
CA ASN A 20 -3.60 -6.33 14.90
C ASN A 20 -2.37 -7.09 15.43
N ARG A 21 -1.93 -6.77 16.65
CA ARG A 21 -0.75 -7.36 17.32
C ARG A 21 0.54 -7.31 16.48
N GLY A 22 0.65 -6.40 15.51
CA GLY A 22 1.78 -6.33 14.58
C GLY A 22 1.75 -7.33 13.42
N GLU A 23 0.74 -8.21 13.33
CA GLU A 23 0.57 -9.20 12.26
C GLU A 23 -0.02 -8.62 10.97
N MET A 24 -0.27 -7.31 10.98
CA MET A 24 -0.75 -6.58 9.83
C MET A 24 0.24 -6.67 8.66
N ARG A 25 -0.25 -7.10 7.51
CA ARG A 25 0.48 -7.04 6.23
C ARG A 25 0.03 -5.83 5.43
N ARG A 26 0.97 -5.22 4.73
CA ARG A 26 0.73 -4.08 3.85
C ARG A 26 1.49 -4.28 2.56
N ASP A 27 0.83 -3.98 1.45
CA ASP A 27 1.48 -3.85 0.15
C ASP A 27 2.11 -2.46 0.11
N PHE A 28 3.41 -2.40 0.38
CA PHE A 28 4.19 -1.17 0.29
C PHE A 28 4.89 -1.15 -1.06
N THR A 29 4.65 -0.08 -1.82
CA THR A 29 5.30 0.18 -3.10
C THR A 29 6.14 1.43 -2.98
N TYR A 30 7.39 1.37 -3.43
CA TYR A 30 8.27 2.53 -3.40
C TYR A 30 7.80 3.56 -4.43
N ILE A 31 8.08 4.84 -4.17
CA ILE A 31 7.53 5.93 -4.98
C ILE A 31 7.99 5.85 -6.44
N ASP A 32 9.25 5.47 -6.69
CA ASP A 32 9.79 5.39 -8.04
C ASP A 32 9.07 4.31 -8.88
N ASP A 33 8.70 3.19 -8.26
CA ASP A 33 7.93 2.13 -8.94
C ASP A 33 6.52 2.61 -9.32
N ILE A 34 5.87 3.39 -8.46
CA ILE A 34 4.56 4.01 -8.77
C ILE A 34 4.69 5.02 -9.89
N VAL A 35 5.70 5.89 -9.83
CA VAL A 35 5.95 6.91 -10.87
C VAL A 35 6.17 6.24 -12.22
N GLU A 36 7.01 5.22 -12.27
CA GLU A 36 7.28 4.47 -13.50
C GLU A 36 6.01 3.79 -14.05
N ALA A 37 5.22 3.16 -13.18
CA ALA A 37 3.97 2.52 -13.59
C ALA A 37 2.99 3.53 -14.20
N VAL A 38 2.82 4.72 -13.59
CA VAL A 38 1.94 5.77 -14.10
C VAL A 38 2.44 6.33 -15.43
N ILE A 39 3.75 6.60 -15.56
CA ILE A 39 4.36 7.09 -16.80
C ILE A 39 4.16 6.09 -17.94
N ARG A 40 4.29 4.78 -17.68
CA ARG A 40 4.03 3.76 -18.70
C ARG A 40 2.55 3.67 -19.07
N LEU A 41 1.67 3.67 -18.06
CA LEU A 41 0.23 3.53 -18.26
C LEU A 41 -0.39 4.68 -19.05
N GLN A 42 0.19 5.88 -19.01
CA GLN A 42 -0.31 7.03 -19.78
C GLN A 42 -0.38 6.75 -21.30
N ASN A 43 0.47 5.85 -21.80
CA ASN A 43 0.53 5.46 -23.21
C ASN A 43 -0.27 4.18 -23.53
N VAL A 44 -0.93 3.59 -22.53
CA VAL A 44 -1.76 2.40 -22.68
C VAL A 44 -3.23 2.83 -22.68
N LEU A 45 -3.72 3.21 -23.86
CA LEU A 45 -5.09 3.66 -24.03
C LEU A 45 -6.06 2.46 -24.07
N PRO A 46 -7.09 2.42 -23.20
CA PRO A 46 -8.13 1.41 -23.29
C PRO A 46 -8.84 1.45 -24.65
N ALA A 47 -9.16 0.29 -25.21
CA ALA A 47 -9.92 0.15 -26.43
C ALA A 47 -11.36 -0.25 -26.13
N ALA A 48 -12.30 0.18 -26.96
CA ALA A 48 -13.66 -0.34 -26.92
C ALA A 48 -13.67 -1.83 -27.29
N ASP A 49 -14.50 -2.62 -26.62
CA ASP A 49 -14.71 -4.04 -26.94
C ASP A 49 -16.20 -4.33 -27.12
N SER A 50 -16.62 -4.47 -28.38
CA SER A 50 -18.02 -4.74 -28.73
C SER A 50 -18.50 -6.14 -28.31
N ARG A 51 -17.58 -7.03 -27.93
CA ARG A 51 -17.90 -8.38 -27.45
C ARG A 51 -18.06 -8.45 -25.94
N TRP A 52 -17.70 -7.38 -25.22
CA TRP A 52 -17.83 -7.35 -23.78
C TRP A 52 -19.30 -7.31 -23.36
N THR A 53 -19.67 -8.17 -22.40
CA THR A 53 -20.98 -8.15 -21.74
C THR A 53 -20.81 -8.15 -20.22
N VAL A 54 -21.83 -7.71 -19.49
CA VAL A 54 -21.79 -7.64 -18.02
C VAL A 54 -21.60 -9.03 -17.41
N GLU A 55 -22.21 -10.06 -18.01
CA GLU A 55 -22.20 -11.44 -17.53
C GLU A 55 -20.84 -12.13 -17.71
N GLN A 56 -20.03 -11.65 -18.67
CA GLN A 56 -18.71 -12.22 -19.00
C GLN A 56 -17.54 -11.31 -18.56
N GLY A 57 -17.85 -10.07 -18.17
CA GLY A 57 -16.89 -9.03 -17.84
C GLY A 57 -16.48 -8.98 -16.37
N SER A 58 -15.82 -7.88 -16.00
CA SER A 58 -15.49 -7.55 -14.61
C SER A 58 -15.85 -6.10 -14.32
N ALA A 59 -15.91 -5.70 -13.05
CA ALA A 59 -16.08 -4.29 -12.67
C ALA A 59 -14.91 -3.39 -13.12
N ALA A 60 -13.79 -3.98 -13.56
CA ALA A 60 -12.59 -3.29 -14.00
C ALA A 60 -12.52 -3.10 -15.52
N THR A 61 -13.48 -3.60 -16.30
CA THR A 61 -13.50 -3.49 -17.77
C THR A 61 -14.90 -3.13 -18.27
N SER A 62 -15.00 -2.70 -19.53
CA SER A 62 -16.28 -2.33 -20.16
C SER A 62 -16.23 -2.52 -21.67
N SER A 63 -17.40 -2.45 -22.32
CA SER A 63 -17.48 -2.29 -23.77
C SER A 63 -17.03 -0.89 -24.23
N ALA A 64 -17.11 0.11 -23.36
CA ALA A 64 -16.48 1.42 -23.54
C ALA A 64 -14.96 1.32 -23.33
N PRO A 65 -14.15 2.28 -23.86
CA PRO A 65 -12.71 2.34 -23.61
C PRO A 65 -12.42 2.72 -22.15
N TYR A 66 -12.54 1.76 -21.24
CA TYR A 66 -12.45 1.92 -19.80
C TYR A 66 -11.78 0.71 -19.16
N CYS A 67 -10.80 0.99 -18.30
CA CYS A 67 -10.13 -0.02 -17.49
C CYS A 67 -9.82 0.52 -16.08
N VAL A 68 -9.86 -0.35 -15.08
CA VAL A 68 -9.33 -0.10 -13.72
C VAL A 68 -8.19 -1.07 -13.46
N TYR A 69 -7.07 -0.55 -12.98
CA TYR A 69 -5.89 -1.34 -12.64
C TYR A 69 -5.50 -1.12 -11.18
N ASN A 70 -5.12 -2.19 -10.51
CA ASN A 70 -4.39 -2.10 -9.25
C ASN A 70 -2.90 -1.92 -9.56
N ILE A 71 -2.25 -0.96 -8.90
CA ILE A 71 -0.80 -0.79 -8.93
C ILE A 71 -0.29 -1.03 -7.51
N GLY A 72 0.66 -1.96 -7.37
CA GLY A 72 1.22 -2.35 -6.08
C GLY A 72 2.46 -3.22 -6.27
N ASN A 73 3.16 -3.52 -5.18
CA ASN A 73 4.36 -4.37 -5.19
C ASN A 73 3.98 -5.86 -5.33
N SER A 74 2.72 -6.23 -5.06
CA SER A 74 2.22 -7.62 -5.09
C SER A 74 2.94 -8.57 -4.12
N GLN A 75 3.78 -8.03 -3.22
CA GLN A 75 4.48 -8.75 -2.16
C GLN A 75 4.16 -8.10 -0.81
N PRO A 76 3.14 -8.60 -0.08
CA PRO A 76 2.74 -8.02 1.19
C PRO A 76 3.82 -8.24 2.27
N VAL A 77 4.34 -7.13 2.81
CA VAL A 77 5.36 -7.13 3.87
C VAL A 77 4.70 -7.01 5.24
N LYS A 78 5.27 -7.63 6.27
CA LYS A 78 4.78 -7.46 7.64
C LYS A 78 5.12 -6.05 8.14
N LEU A 79 4.17 -5.42 8.83
CA LEU A 79 4.37 -4.10 9.42
C LEU A 79 5.57 -4.07 10.38
N MET A 80 5.78 -5.14 11.14
CA MET A 80 6.90 -5.23 12.08
C MET A 80 8.26 -5.27 11.38
N ASP A 81 8.39 -5.92 10.23
CA ASP A 81 9.65 -5.96 9.46
C ASP A 81 10.01 -4.54 8.98
N TYR A 82 9.01 -3.76 8.60
CA TYR A 82 9.20 -2.35 8.25
C TYR A 82 9.66 -1.51 9.45
N ILE A 83 8.99 -1.66 10.60
CA ILE A 83 9.37 -0.93 11.84
C ILE A 83 10.80 -1.28 12.25
N GLN A 84 11.17 -2.57 12.25
CA GLN A 84 12.53 -3.01 12.57
C GLN A 84 13.58 -2.44 11.60
N THR A 85 13.22 -2.33 10.32
CA THR A 85 14.09 -1.69 9.32
C THR A 85 14.30 -0.21 9.65
N LEU A 86 13.25 0.52 10.03
CA LEU A 86 13.38 1.90 10.51
C LEU A 86 14.25 2.00 11.77
N GLU A 87 14.05 1.13 12.76
CA GLU A 87 14.85 1.12 13.98
C GLU A 87 16.34 0.95 13.67
N LYS A 88 16.68 0.04 12.76
CA LYS A 88 18.06 -0.21 12.32
C LYS A 88 18.66 0.99 11.59
N VAL A 89 17.93 1.61 10.68
CA VAL A 89 18.43 2.73 9.86
C VAL A 89 18.54 4.03 10.67
N LEU A 90 17.60 4.27 11.58
CA LEU A 90 17.59 5.47 12.42
C LEU A 90 18.45 5.32 13.68
N GLY A 91 18.79 4.10 14.10
CA GLY A 91 19.47 3.84 15.36
C GLY A 91 18.60 4.12 16.60
N ILE A 92 17.27 4.11 16.44
CA ILE A 92 16.30 4.44 17.50
C ILE A 92 15.36 3.25 17.68
N THR A 93 15.27 2.71 18.89
CA THR A 93 14.24 1.72 19.22
C THR A 93 12.87 2.40 19.34
N ALA A 94 11.91 1.98 18.53
CA ALA A 94 10.57 2.54 18.53
C ALA A 94 9.82 2.19 19.82
N LEU A 95 9.19 3.19 20.44
CA LEU A 95 8.25 3.02 21.55
C LEU A 95 6.91 2.54 21.00
N LYS A 96 6.59 1.26 21.15
CA LYS A 96 5.42 0.63 20.51
C LYS A 96 4.26 0.55 21.50
N LYS A 97 3.11 1.08 21.12
CA LYS A 97 1.84 0.91 21.84
C LYS A 97 0.98 -0.09 21.06
N PHE A 98 0.84 -1.30 21.60
CA PHE A 98 -0.02 -2.31 21.01
C PHE A 98 -1.47 -2.05 21.40
N ASN A 99 -2.30 -1.72 20.41
CA ASN A 99 -3.72 -1.51 20.60
C ASN A 99 -4.47 -2.79 20.21
N ALA A 100 -5.48 -3.17 21.00
CA ALA A 100 -6.48 -4.13 20.55
C ALA A 100 -7.19 -3.54 19.33
N ASP A 101 -7.46 -4.35 18.32
CA ASP A 101 -8.25 -3.89 17.18
C ASP A 101 -9.57 -3.34 17.71
N ALA A 102 -9.98 -2.17 17.22
CA ALA A 102 -11.34 -1.71 17.40
C ALA A 102 -12.24 -2.71 16.67
N THR A 103 -12.71 -3.72 17.39
CA THR A 103 -13.86 -4.53 16.99
C THR A 103 -15.06 -3.60 16.90
N ARG A 104 -15.30 -3.09 15.69
CA ARG A 104 -16.59 -2.57 15.25
C ARG A 104 -16.82 -2.99 13.82
#